data_AF-A0A9J6EUM2-F1
#
_entry.id   AF-A0A9J6EUM2-F1
#
_cell.length_a   1.000
_cell.length_b   1.000
_cell.length_c   1.000
_cell.angle_alpha   90.00
_cell.angle_beta   90.00
_cell.angle_gamma   90.00
#
_symmetry.space_group_name_H-M   'P 1'
#
loop_
_entity.id
_entity.type
_entity.pdbx_description
1 polymer ?
#
loop_
_entity_poly.entity_id
_entity_poly.type
_entity_poly.pdbx_seq_one_letter_code
_entity_poly.pdbx_strand_id
1 'polypeptide(L)'
;MFLKGVLPRSVLRMLGSSLQEDHGITWCPAHESVGRNERADRIARALTCRAVDMPTQTDYFTPTLPRDILESQRLAWQKMAPPQRKLTRRQSRDWRQIQTNTYRNIDTLSKVRSSQFADRGPWCGDAPILQHITWTCQQRPAEGNSPLTTRNEFKRSWEVRLTQQDLGSQRVILDQAERAAQASGALE
;
A
#
# COMPACT_ATOMS: atom_id res chain seq x y z
N MET A 1 -25.92 -28.31 5.38
CA MET A 1 -24.93 -29.03 4.54
C MET A 1 -23.63 -28.22 4.63
N PHE A 2 -22.59 -28.77 5.28
CA PHE A 2 -21.35 -28.03 5.56
C PHE A 2 -20.30 -28.36 4.48
N LEU A 3 -19.82 -27.34 3.77
CA LEU A 3 -18.77 -27.49 2.77
C LEU A 3 -17.40 -27.42 3.47
N LYS A 4 -16.62 -28.51 3.41
CA LYS A 4 -15.20 -28.50 3.77
C LYS A 4 -14.40 -27.91 2.60
N GLY A 5 -13.58 -26.90 2.86
CA GLY A 5 -12.70 -26.28 1.87
C GLY A 5 -11.23 -26.36 2.29
N VAL A 6 -10.33 -26.52 1.32
CA VAL A 6 -8.88 -26.48 1.52
C VAL A 6 -8.39 -25.04 1.31
N LEU A 7 -7.65 -24.50 2.27
CA LEU A 7 -7.04 -23.16 2.13
C LEU A 7 -5.87 -23.21 1.13
N PRO A 8 -5.80 -22.27 0.17
CA PRO A 8 -4.64 -22.14 -0.71
C PRO A 8 -3.36 -21.86 0.06
N ARG A 9 -2.23 -22.43 -0.36
CA ARG A 9 -0.90 -22.22 0.26
C ARG A 9 -0.48 -20.74 0.36
N SER A 10 -0.99 -19.88 -0.52
CA SER A 10 -0.77 -18.43 -0.47
C SER A 10 -1.38 -17.78 0.77
N VAL A 11 -2.54 -18.26 1.22
CA VAL A 11 -3.22 -17.77 2.43
C VAL A 11 -2.48 -18.23 3.69
N LEU A 12 -2.00 -19.49 3.71
CA LEU A 12 -1.17 -20.00 4.81
C LEU A 12 0.10 -19.16 5.05
N ARG A 13 0.73 -18.65 3.98
CA ARG A 13 1.90 -17.76 4.11
C ARG A 13 1.55 -16.39 4.70
N MET A 14 0.35 -15.86 4.43
CA MET A 14 -0.11 -14.61 5.05
C MET A 14 -0.41 -14.79 6.55
N LEU A 15 -0.80 -16.00 6.96
CA LEU A 15 -1.18 -16.32 8.34
C LEU A 15 0.00 -16.77 9.22
N GLY A 16 1.17 -17.07 8.63
CA GLY A 16 2.40 -17.46 9.34
C GLY A 16 2.63 -18.98 9.40
N SER A 17 3.87 -19.39 9.70
CA SER A 17 4.35 -20.78 9.67
C SER A 17 3.89 -21.68 10.84
N SER A 18 2.98 -21.20 11.69
CA SER A 18 2.63 -21.83 12.97
C SER A 18 1.23 -22.45 13.03
N LEU A 19 0.66 -22.89 11.91
CA LEU A 19 -0.60 -23.63 11.93
C LEU A 19 -0.29 -25.14 12.09
N GLN A 20 -0.10 -25.56 13.33
CA GLN A 20 0.20 -26.95 13.70
C GLN A 20 -1.06 -27.83 13.85
N GLU A 21 -2.26 -27.27 13.71
CA GLU A 21 -3.52 -27.99 13.91
C GLU A 21 -4.40 -28.02 12.64
N ASP A 22 -5.15 -29.10 12.48
CA ASP A 22 -6.18 -29.23 11.44
C ASP A 22 -7.37 -28.31 11.78
N HIS A 23 -7.63 -27.32 10.93
CA HIS A 23 -8.71 -26.35 11.13
C HIS A 23 -9.86 -26.57 10.14
N GLY A 24 -11.05 -26.85 10.67
CA GLY A 24 -12.29 -26.87 9.89
C GLY A 24 -12.91 -25.47 9.79
N ILE A 25 -13.01 -24.92 8.59
CA ILE A 25 -13.72 -23.66 8.36
C ILE A 25 -15.20 -23.97 8.15
N THR A 26 -16.05 -23.43 9.01
CA THR A 26 -17.51 -23.46 8.83
C THR A 26 -17.98 -22.06 8.46
N TRP A 27 -18.56 -21.92 7.27
CA TRP A 27 -19.17 -20.66 6.85
C TRP A 27 -20.56 -20.52 7.49
N CYS A 28 -20.75 -19.45 8.24
CA CYS A 28 -22.03 -19.08 8.86
C CYS A 28 -22.47 -17.73 8.29
N PRO A 29 -23.74 -17.59 7.87
CA PRO A 29 -24.25 -16.29 7.42
C PRO A 29 -24.21 -15.26 8.57
N ALA A 30 -23.91 -14.01 8.21
CA ALA A 30 -23.86 -12.91 9.16
C ALA A 30 -25.28 -12.49 9.58
N HIS A 31 -25.46 -12.08 10.84
CA HIS A 31 -26.71 -11.54 11.38
C HIS A 31 -27.95 -12.45 11.33
N GLU A 32 -27.78 -13.74 11.09
CA GLU A 32 -28.87 -14.75 11.12
C GLU A 32 -29.13 -15.32 12.53
N SER A 33 -28.85 -14.54 13.59
CA SER A 33 -29.08 -14.94 14.99
C SER A 33 -28.41 -16.26 15.43
N VAL A 34 -27.32 -16.66 14.76
CA VAL A 34 -26.55 -17.85 15.13
C VAL A 34 -25.74 -17.53 16.39
N GLY A 35 -26.23 -17.93 17.56
CA GLY A 35 -25.71 -17.47 18.86
C GLY A 35 -24.20 -17.64 19.08
N ARG A 36 -23.55 -18.66 18.52
CA ARG A 36 -22.07 -18.80 18.58
C ARG A 36 -21.34 -17.79 17.69
N ASN A 37 -21.89 -17.49 16.51
CA ASN A 37 -21.37 -16.47 15.60
C ASN A 37 -21.50 -15.08 16.22
N GLU A 38 -22.65 -14.77 16.83
CA GLU A 38 -22.87 -13.50 17.52
C GLU A 38 -21.97 -13.33 18.74
N ARG A 39 -21.75 -14.41 19.50
CA ARG A 39 -20.81 -14.40 20.62
C ARG A 39 -19.38 -14.20 20.14
N ALA A 40 -18.96 -14.88 19.07
CA ALA A 40 -17.65 -14.71 18.47
C ALA A 40 -17.44 -13.28 17.97
N ASP A 41 -18.45 -12.70 17.31
CA ASP A 41 -18.44 -11.30 16.87
C ASP A 41 -18.36 -10.33 18.06
N ARG A 42 -19.16 -10.53 19.12
CA ARG A 42 -19.10 -9.72 20.36
C ARG A 42 -17.71 -9.77 21.00
N ILE A 43 -17.13 -10.98 21.11
CA ILE A 43 -15.79 -11.19 21.67
C ILE A 43 -14.72 -10.58 20.75
N ALA A 44 -14.81 -10.76 19.44
CA ALA A 44 -13.88 -10.18 18.48
C ALA A 44 -13.90 -8.66 18.51
N ARG A 45 -15.07 -8.03 18.65
CA ARG A 45 -15.21 -6.58 18.87
C ARG A 45 -14.62 -6.13 20.20
N ALA A 46 -14.63 -6.98 21.24
CA ALA A 46 -14.02 -6.68 22.52
C ALA A 46 -12.48 -6.92 22.54
N LEU A 47 -11.99 -7.91 21.79
CA LEU A 47 -10.58 -8.29 21.69
C LEU A 47 -9.80 -7.47 20.66
N THR A 48 -10.46 -6.98 19.62
CA THR A 48 -9.88 -5.91 18.80
C THR A 48 -9.84 -4.66 19.69
N CYS A 49 -8.74 -4.48 20.40
CA CYS A 49 -8.41 -3.25 21.12
C CYS A 49 -8.46 -2.10 20.11
N ARG A 50 -9.64 -1.52 19.90
CA ARG A 50 -9.78 -0.27 19.16
C ARG A 50 -9.22 0.91 19.96
N ALA A 51 -8.83 0.68 21.21
CA ALA A 51 -7.92 1.50 21.97
C ALA A 51 -7.00 0.56 22.75
N VAL A 52 -5.70 0.60 22.48
CA VAL A 52 -4.73 0.36 23.55
C VAL A 52 -4.94 1.52 24.53
N ASP A 53 -5.06 1.26 25.83
CA ASP A 53 -4.85 2.29 26.85
C ASP A 53 -3.39 2.72 26.77
N MET A 54 -3.08 3.50 25.74
CA MET A 54 -1.82 4.22 25.63
C MET A 54 -1.86 5.27 26.74
N PRO A 55 -0.79 5.44 27.52
CA PRO A 55 -0.72 6.53 28.47
C PRO A 55 -1.04 7.82 27.73
N THR A 56 -1.99 8.59 28.25
CA THR A 56 -2.52 9.84 27.71
C THR A 56 -1.39 10.78 27.31
N GLN A 57 -0.91 10.65 26.08
CA GLN A 57 -0.01 11.58 25.42
C GLN A 57 -0.38 11.57 23.95
N THR A 58 -1.50 12.19 23.65
CA THR A 58 -1.62 13.40 22.81
C THR A 58 -3.05 13.48 22.28
N ASP A 59 -3.60 14.68 22.32
CA ASP A 59 -4.98 15.08 21.99
C ASP A 59 -5.27 14.99 20.48
N TYR A 60 -4.95 13.84 19.86
CA TYR A 60 -5.17 13.62 18.43
C TYR A 60 -6.55 13.02 18.19
N PHE A 61 -7.43 13.81 17.57
CA PHE A 61 -8.73 13.37 17.06
C PHE A 61 -8.56 12.13 16.19
N THR A 62 -8.97 10.97 16.72
CA THR A 62 -9.03 9.72 15.96
C THR A 62 -10.47 9.54 15.46
N PRO A 63 -10.74 9.78 14.18
CA PRO A 63 -12.10 9.76 13.65
C PRO A 63 -12.68 8.35 13.72
N THR A 64 -13.81 8.19 14.41
CA THR A 64 -14.51 6.90 14.57
C THR A 64 -15.71 6.76 13.65
N LEU A 65 -16.30 7.88 13.21
CA LEU A 65 -17.44 7.88 12.30
C LEU A 65 -16.98 7.85 10.84
N PRO A 66 -17.69 7.15 9.92
CA PRO A 66 -17.31 7.09 8.51
C PRO A 66 -17.10 8.46 7.86
N ARG A 67 -17.94 9.45 8.19
CA ARG A 67 -17.82 10.82 7.67
C ARG A 67 -16.49 11.49 8.09
N ASP A 68 -16.09 11.31 9.34
CA ASP A 68 -14.93 11.97 9.94
C ASP A 68 -13.65 11.27 9.44
N ILE A 69 -13.73 9.96 9.18
CA ILE A 69 -12.65 9.18 8.53
C ILE A 69 -12.44 9.71 7.12
N LEU A 70 -13.50 9.83 6.32
CA LEU A 70 -13.41 10.35 4.96
C LEU A 70 -12.91 11.81 4.93
N GLU A 71 -13.34 12.63 5.89
CA GLU A 71 -12.86 14.00 6.04
C GLU A 71 -11.38 14.06 6.42
N SER A 72 -10.94 13.25 7.38
CA SER A 72 -9.53 13.16 7.76
C SER A 72 -8.64 12.70 6.60
N GLN A 73 -9.10 11.73 5.81
CA GLN A 73 -8.42 11.28 4.59
C GLN A 73 -8.39 12.38 3.54
N ARG A 74 -9.51 13.08 3.32
CA ARG A 74 -9.59 14.22 2.41
C ARG A 74 -8.60 15.31 2.82
N LEU A 75 -8.54 15.68 4.10
CA LEU A 75 -7.62 16.69 4.64
C LEU A 75 -6.15 16.23 4.52
N ALA A 76 -5.87 14.96 4.81
CA ALA A 76 -4.55 14.38 4.61
C ALA A 76 -4.11 14.44 3.14
N TRP A 77 -5.03 14.13 2.21
CA TRP A 77 -4.79 14.23 0.78
C TRP A 77 -4.73 15.67 0.26
N GLN A 78 -5.32 16.63 0.98
CA GLN A 78 -5.25 18.05 0.64
C GLN A 78 -3.83 18.62 0.84
N LYS A 79 -3.01 17.98 1.69
CA LYS A 79 -1.57 18.29 1.81
C LYS A 79 -0.78 17.94 0.55
N MET A 80 -1.30 17.00 -0.26
CA MET A 80 -0.66 16.55 -1.49
C MET A 80 -1.20 17.34 -2.68
N ALA A 81 -0.36 17.61 -3.68
CA ALA A 81 -0.77 18.39 -4.84
C ALA A 81 -1.81 17.65 -5.68
N PRO A 82 -2.87 18.32 -6.16
CA PRO A 82 -3.78 17.69 -7.12
C PRO A 82 -3.04 17.38 -8.44
N PRO A 83 -3.52 16.40 -9.22
CA PRO A 83 -3.04 16.19 -10.58
C PRO A 83 -3.23 17.46 -11.41
N GLN A 84 -2.22 17.81 -12.20
CA GLN A 84 -2.31 18.93 -13.12
C GLN A 84 -3.38 18.71 -14.18
N ARG A 85 -4.11 19.79 -14.52
CA ARG A 85 -5.25 19.73 -15.45
C ARG A 85 -4.88 19.24 -16.86
N LYS A 86 -3.61 19.37 -17.24
CA LYS A 86 -3.06 18.94 -18.53
C LYS A 86 -2.51 17.50 -18.52
N LEU A 87 -2.59 16.79 -17.40
CA LEU A 87 -2.29 15.36 -17.36
C LEU A 87 -3.40 14.57 -18.03
N THR A 88 -3.05 13.47 -18.69
CA THR A 88 -4.06 12.53 -19.18
C THR A 88 -4.80 11.89 -18.01
N ARG A 89 -5.94 11.25 -18.29
CA ARG A 89 -6.70 10.52 -17.27
C ARG A 89 -5.86 9.42 -16.60
N ARG A 90 -5.05 8.70 -17.40
CA ARG A 90 -4.11 7.68 -16.90
C ARG A 90 -3.07 8.30 -15.97
N GLN A 91 -2.39 9.36 -16.43
CA GLN A 91 -1.38 10.06 -15.63
C GLN A 91 -1.95 10.62 -14.32
N SER A 92 -3.17 11.17 -14.36
CA SER A 92 -3.85 11.68 -13.15
C SER A 92 -4.14 10.57 -12.14
N ARG A 93 -4.55 9.39 -12.61
CA ARG A 93 -4.76 8.21 -11.76
C ARG A 93 -3.44 7.74 -11.16
N ASP A 94 -2.43 7.57 -12.00
CA ASP A 94 -1.12 7.05 -11.60
C ASP A 94 -0.44 8.02 -10.61
N TRP A 95 -0.60 9.33 -10.79
CA TRP A 95 -0.15 10.36 -9.84
C TRP A 95 -0.76 10.17 -8.46
N ARG A 96 -2.09 9.95 -8.39
CA ARG A 96 -2.75 9.66 -7.11
C ARG A 96 -2.24 8.37 -6.48
N GLN A 97 -2.04 7.32 -7.26
CA GLN A 97 -1.51 6.06 -6.75
C GLN A 97 -0.09 6.21 -6.19
N ILE A 98 0.75 7.05 -6.79
CA ILE A 98 2.08 7.35 -6.26
C ILE A 98 1.96 8.08 -4.91
N GLN A 99 1.09 9.10 -4.83
CA GLN A 99 0.85 9.85 -3.60
C GLN A 99 0.31 8.99 -2.46
N THR A 100 -0.50 7.97 -2.76
CA THR A 100 -1.07 7.05 -1.78
C THR A 100 -0.25 5.79 -1.55
N ASN A 101 0.96 5.71 -2.12
CA ASN A 101 1.83 4.53 -2.03
C ASN A 101 1.17 3.22 -2.53
N THR A 102 0.24 3.33 -3.49
CA THR A 102 -0.48 2.20 -4.10
C THR A 102 -0.11 1.98 -5.56
N TYR A 103 0.83 2.76 -6.11
CA TYR A 103 1.35 2.52 -7.45
C TYR A 103 2.05 1.16 -7.50
N ARG A 104 1.87 0.44 -8.61
CA ARG A 104 2.34 -0.95 -8.75
C ARG A 104 3.85 -1.01 -8.54
N ASN A 105 4.29 -1.80 -7.57
CA ASN A 105 5.68 -1.96 -7.17
C ASN A 105 5.94 -3.39 -6.67
N ILE A 106 7.22 -3.76 -6.54
CA ILE A 106 7.64 -5.11 -6.14
C ILE A 106 7.20 -5.45 -4.71
N ASP A 107 7.20 -4.52 -3.76
CA ASP A 107 6.70 -4.77 -2.40
C ASP A 107 5.24 -5.27 -2.42
N THR A 108 4.35 -4.55 -3.12
CA THR A 108 2.95 -4.98 -3.28
C THR A 108 2.84 -6.32 -4.02
N LEU A 109 3.66 -6.55 -5.05
CA LEU A 109 3.62 -7.79 -5.84
C LEU A 109 4.16 -8.99 -5.06
N SER A 110 5.20 -8.83 -4.25
CA SER A 110 5.76 -9.90 -3.40
C SER A 110 4.74 -10.41 -2.38
N LYS A 111 3.90 -9.50 -1.85
CA LYS A 111 2.81 -9.84 -0.93
C LYS A 111 1.70 -10.66 -1.60
N VAL A 112 1.37 -10.34 -2.86
CA VAL A 112 0.28 -11.02 -3.60
C VAL A 112 0.76 -12.28 -4.33
N ARG A 113 1.97 -12.24 -4.88
CA ARG A 113 2.58 -13.25 -5.77
C ARG A 113 4.00 -13.61 -5.30
N SER A 114 4.13 -14.01 -4.05
CA SER A 114 5.43 -14.35 -3.41
C SER A 114 6.24 -15.45 -4.11
N SER A 115 5.62 -16.29 -4.93
CA SER A 115 6.35 -17.29 -5.73
C SER A 115 7.05 -16.72 -6.96
N GLN A 116 6.64 -15.52 -7.40
CA GLN A 116 7.17 -14.85 -8.60
C GLN A 116 8.03 -13.64 -8.25
N PHE A 117 7.77 -12.98 -7.11
CA PHE A 117 8.44 -11.75 -6.70
C PHE A 117 9.04 -11.91 -5.31
N ALA A 118 10.33 -11.56 -5.19
CA ALA A 118 11.02 -11.49 -3.91
C ALA A 118 10.54 -10.30 -3.08
N ASP A 119 10.63 -10.41 -1.75
CA ASP A 119 10.36 -9.34 -0.78
C ASP A 119 11.54 -8.36 -0.64
N ARG A 120 12.47 -8.38 -1.59
CA ARG A 120 13.70 -7.58 -1.63
C ARG A 120 13.84 -6.85 -2.96
N GLY A 121 14.52 -5.72 -2.90
CA GLY A 121 14.83 -4.88 -4.04
C GLY A 121 15.72 -5.62 -5.03
N PRO A 122 15.40 -5.58 -6.34
CA PRO A 122 16.12 -6.34 -7.35
C PRO A 122 17.57 -5.87 -7.57
N TRP A 123 17.94 -4.69 -7.06
CA TRP A 123 19.25 -4.07 -7.34
C TRP A 123 20.16 -3.99 -6.11
N CYS A 124 19.62 -3.69 -4.93
CA CYS A 124 20.40 -3.50 -3.70
C CYS A 124 20.03 -4.47 -2.57
N GLY A 125 18.94 -5.24 -2.70
CA GLY A 125 18.46 -6.16 -1.67
C GLY A 125 17.66 -5.54 -0.53
N ASP A 126 17.53 -4.21 -0.46
CA ASP A 126 16.72 -3.50 0.54
C ASP A 126 15.21 -3.70 0.33
N ALA A 127 14.38 -3.30 1.30
CA ALA A 127 12.92 -3.37 1.17
C ALA A 127 12.42 -2.63 -0.09
N PRO A 128 11.68 -3.29 -1.00
CA PRO A 128 11.31 -2.76 -2.31
C PRO A 128 10.10 -1.80 -2.25
N ILE A 129 10.03 -0.95 -1.23
CA ILE A 129 8.96 0.04 -1.07
C ILE A 129 8.98 1.03 -2.25
N LEU A 130 7.82 1.58 -2.60
CA LEU A 130 7.67 2.43 -3.78
C LEU A 130 8.68 3.57 -3.83
N GLN A 131 8.86 4.29 -2.71
CA GLN A 131 9.82 5.40 -2.61
C GLN A 131 11.26 4.94 -2.90
N HIS A 132 11.65 3.77 -2.40
CA HIS A 132 12.99 3.24 -2.59
C HIS A 132 13.22 2.86 -4.05
N ILE A 133 12.34 2.02 -4.60
CA ILE A 133 12.44 1.55 -5.98
C ILE A 133 12.34 2.72 -6.96
N THR A 134 11.49 3.70 -6.69
CA THR A 134 11.24 4.83 -7.59
C THR A 134 12.27 5.95 -7.47
N TRP A 135 12.79 6.22 -6.27
CA TRP A 135 13.57 7.44 -6.05
C TRP A 135 14.90 7.21 -5.33
N THR A 136 14.94 6.57 -4.15
CA THR A 136 16.14 6.61 -3.30
C THR A 136 17.17 5.51 -3.56
N CYS A 137 16.82 4.46 -4.33
CA CYS A 137 17.77 3.39 -4.64
C CYS A 137 18.95 3.89 -5.50
N GLN A 138 20.16 3.82 -4.96
CA GLN A 138 21.39 4.24 -5.64
C GLN A 138 21.91 3.22 -6.66
N GLN A 139 21.52 1.95 -6.51
CA GLN A 139 21.95 0.86 -7.39
C GLN A 139 21.00 0.62 -8.57
N ARG A 140 20.03 1.53 -8.80
CA ARG A 140 19.10 1.42 -9.91
C ARG A 140 19.84 1.46 -11.26
N PRO A 141 19.51 0.56 -12.20
CA PRO A 141 20.11 0.56 -13.52
C PRO A 141 19.74 1.83 -14.29
N ALA A 142 20.56 2.21 -15.27
CA ALA A 142 20.44 3.48 -15.97
C ALA A 142 19.10 3.64 -16.71
N GLU A 143 18.56 2.54 -17.25
CA GLU A 143 17.28 2.48 -17.98
C GLU A 143 16.08 2.80 -17.06
N GLY A 144 16.23 2.49 -15.77
CA GLY A 144 15.23 2.80 -14.75
C GLY A 144 15.21 4.28 -14.36
N ASN A 145 16.15 5.10 -14.82
CA ASN A 145 16.18 6.53 -14.54
C ASN A 145 15.52 7.33 -15.68
N SER A 146 14.67 8.27 -15.31
CA SER A 146 14.02 9.18 -16.25
C SER A 146 15.06 10.13 -16.86
N PRO A 147 15.11 10.27 -18.20
CA PRO A 147 15.97 11.26 -18.85
C PRO A 147 15.50 12.69 -18.57
N LEU A 148 14.27 12.86 -18.06
CA LEU A 148 13.70 14.15 -17.70
C LEU A 148 14.15 14.62 -16.31
N THR A 149 14.80 13.75 -15.53
CA THR A 149 15.27 14.08 -14.18
C THR A 149 16.65 14.72 -14.22
N THR A 150 16.81 15.88 -13.61
CA THR A 150 18.13 16.50 -13.44
C THR A 150 18.88 15.90 -12.24
N ARG A 151 20.23 15.83 -12.26
CA ARG A 151 21.04 15.20 -11.18
C ARG A 151 20.76 15.79 -9.77
N ASN A 152 20.37 17.06 -9.69
CA ASN A 152 20.03 17.73 -8.42
C ASN A 152 18.66 17.31 -7.86
N GLU A 153 17.78 16.75 -8.66
CA GLU A 153 16.45 16.37 -8.22
C GLU A 153 16.46 15.23 -7.20
N PHE A 154 17.41 14.30 -7.27
CA PHE A 154 17.52 13.20 -6.33
C PHE A 154 17.82 13.61 -4.88
N LYS A 155 18.21 14.88 -4.65
CA LYS A 155 18.46 15.42 -3.30
C LYS A 155 17.21 15.87 -2.55
N ARG A 156 16.06 16.04 -3.23
CA ARG A 156 14.81 16.43 -2.56
C ARG A 156 14.13 15.22 -1.92
N SER A 157 13.50 15.43 -0.77
CA SER A 157 12.70 14.38 -0.11
C SER A 157 11.54 13.95 -1.01
N TRP A 158 11.08 12.71 -0.80
CA TRP A 158 9.98 12.12 -1.55
C TRP A 158 8.67 12.91 -1.35
N GLU A 159 8.42 13.35 -0.13
CA GLU A 159 7.20 14.08 0.26
C GLU A 159 7.12 15.43 -0.47
N VAL A 160 8.23 16.18 -0.55
CA VAL A 160 8.30 17.47 -1.26
C VAL A 160 8.04 17.31 -2.77
N ARG A 161 8.29 16.13 -3.32
CA ARG A 161 8.02 15.81 -4.74
C ARG A 161 6.54 15.61 -4.97
N LEU A 162 5.87 14.92 -4.06
CA LEU A 162 4.44 14.64 -4.12
C LEU A 162 3.57 15.89 -3.91
N THR A 163 4.15 16.98 -3.41
CA THR A 163 3.50 18.29 -3.30
C THR A 163 3.76 19.21 -4.49
N GLN A 164 4.51 18.78 -5.51
CA GLN A 164 4.74 19.60 -6.71
C GLN A 164 3.44 19.76 -7.49
N GLN A 165 3.13 21.01 -7.77
CA GLN A 165 1.96 21.36 -8.57
C GLN A 165 2.31 21.51 -10.04
N ASP A 166 3.53 21.83 -10.46
CA ASP A 166 3.76 22.12 -11.88
C ASP A 166 3.67 20.86 -12.78
N LEU A 167 3.32 21.07 -14.05
CA LEU A 167 3.13 19.97 -15.01
C LEU A 167 4.44 19.23 -15.33
N GLY A 168 5.56 19.94 -15.34
CA GLY A 168 6.87 19.37 -15.66
C GLY A 168 7.28 18.37 -14.60
N SER A 169 7.38 18.81 -13.36
CA SER A 169 7.68 18.01 -12.17
C SER A 169 6.77 16.80 -12.04
N GLN A 170 5.45 16.95 -12.19
CA GLN A 170 4.53 15.81 -12.13
C GLN A 170 4.83 14.79 -13.25
N ARG A 171 5.15 15.24 -14.46
CA ARG A 171 5.54 14.35 -15.57
C ARG A 171 6.87 13.65 -15.32
N VAL A 172 7.87 14.35 -14.78
CA VAL A 172 9.17 13.74 -14.42
C VAL A 172 8.97 12.62 -13.41
N ILE A 173 8.19 12.86 -12.36
CA ILE A 173 7.93 11.85 -11.31
C ILE A 173 7.15 10.66 -11.89
N LEU A 174 6.15 10.91 -12.73
CA LEU A 174 5.38 9.85 -13.40
C LEU A 174 6.26 8.99 -14.31
N ASP A 175 7.09 9.61 -15.16
CA ASP A 175 8.02 8.90 -16.05
C ASP A 175 9.06 8.12 -15.24
N GLN A 176 9.58 8.69 -14.15
CA GLN A 176 10.51 8.01 -13.25
C GLN A 176 9.86 6.79 -12.56
N ALA A 177 8.62 6.90 -12.10
CA ALA A 177 7.89 5.80 -11.49
C ALA A 177 7.61 4.66 -12.49
N GLU A 178 7.18 5.01 -13.70
CA GLU A 178 6.92 4.05 -14.77
C GLU A 178 8.20 3.29 -15.16
N ARG A 179 9.31 4.01 -15.40
CA ARG A 179 10.60 3.40 -15.75
C ARG A 179 11.18 2.54 -14.63
N ALA A 180 11.12 3.01 -13.39
CA ALA A 180 11.60 2.23 -12.24
C ALA A 180 10.76 0.95 -12.06
N ALA A 181 9.45 1.03 -12.26
CA ALA A 181 8.57 -0.13 -12.19
C ALA A 181 8.80 -1.11 -13.36
N GLN A 182 9.09 -0.63 -14.57
CA GLN A 182 9.50 -1.49 -15.70
C GLN A 182 10.86 -2.16 -15.43
N ALA A 183 11.87 -1.38 -15.04
CA ALA A 183 13.22 -1.88 -14.80
C ALA A 183 13.30 -2.87 -13.61
N SER A 184 12.37 -2.77 -12.66
CA SER A 184 12.26 -3.72 -11.55
C SER A 184 11.44 -4.97 -11.89
N GLY A 185 10.76 -4.99 -13.04
CA GLY A 185 9.82 -6.05 -13.43
C GLY A 185 8.45 -5.94 -12.77
N ALA A 186 8.13 -4.82 -12.13
CA ALA A 186 6.82 -4.58 -11.53
C ALA A 186 5.74 -4.23 -12.56
N LEU A 187 6.13 -3.62 -13.68
CA LEU A 187 5.29 -3.38 -14.86
C LEU A 187 5.80 -4.25 -16.02
N GLU A 188 4.87 -4.96 -16.65
CA GLU A 188 5.07 -5.69 -17.91
C GLU A 188 4.88 -4.74 -19.11
#